data_AF-A0AAU8T3Z2-F1
#
_entry.id   AF-A0AAU8T3Z2-F1
#
_cell.length_a   1.000
_cell.length_b   1.000
_cell.length_c   1.000
_cell.angle_alpha   90.00
_cell.angle_beta   90.00
_cell.angle_gamma   90.00
#
_symmetry.space_group_name_H-M   'P 1'
#
loop_
_entity.id
_entity.type
_entity.pdbx_description
1 polymer ?
#
loop_
_entity_poly.entity_id
_entity_poly.type
_entity_poly.pdbx_seq_one_letter_code
_entity_poly.pdbx_strand_id
1 'polypeptide(L)'
;MAYEAQISRNGPTAFLFVVDQSGSMADKMSSGKSKAEFVSDALNRTLMNLVTRCTKSEGVRDYFEVGVLGYNGNGVSNGLSGALGYQVLHPISAFEQNPSRIEDRKRKMDDGAGGIVETTIKFPIWFDPVATGGTPMREALTRAAEELVAWCDAHPDSYPPTILHVTDGESTDGDPEELAGHLRQIRTNDGEVLLFNLHASTLGHDPIRFPSAESGLPDSFAKLLFRMSSPLPDHLIRFAQGEGVAVAPEARGFTFNAEAAEIVQFFDIGTRAAQLR
;
A
#
# COMPACT_ATOMS: atom_id res chain seq x y z
N MET A 1 18.38 15.94 -7.52
CA MET A 1 17.72 14.97 -8.42
C MET A 1 16.31 14.75 -7.87
N ALA A 2 15.44 13.99 -8.53
CA ALA A 2 14.12 13.68 -7.96
C ALA A 2 14.22 12.56 -6.92
N TYR A 3 13.27 12.51 -5.99
CA TYR A 3 13.15 11.47 -4.96
C TYR A 3 14.36 11.43 -4.00
N GLU A 4 14.79 12.61 -3.55
CA GLU A 4 15.95 12.78 -2.65
C GLU A 4 15.63 13.55 -1.36
N ALA A 5 14.45 14.18 -1.26
CA ALA A 5 14.05 14.93 -0.08
C ALA A 5 14.08 14.05 1.17
N GLN A 6 14.63 14.60 2.25
CA GLN A 6 14.73 13.89 3.52
C GLN A 6 13.37 13.88 4.22
N ILE A 7 12.93 12.69 4.63
CA ILE A 7 11.69 12.53 5.40
C ILE A 7 11.97 12.86 6.87
N SER A 8 11.18 13.79 7.42
CA SER A 8 11.31 14.25 8.80
C SER A 8 9.97 14.73 9.35
N ARG A 9 9.92 15.14 10.63
CA ARG A 9 8.70 15.71 11.23
C ARG A 9 8.25 17.02 10.59
N ASN A 10 9.20 17.78 10.04
CA ASN A 10 8.92 19.06 9.39
C ASN A 10 8.84 18.93 7.86
N GLY A 11 9.05 17.72 7.34
CA GLY A 11 8.94 17.36 5.93
C GLY A 11 8.46 15.92 5.83
N PRO A 12 7.19 15.64 6.20
CA PRO A 12 6.65 14.29 6.15
C PRO A 12 6.43 13.86 4.71
N THR A 13 6.31 12.55 4.47
CA THR A 13 5.77 12.00 3.22
C THR A 13 4.37 11.42 3.45
N ALA A 14 3.59 11.24 2.39
CA ALA A 14 2.29 10.59 2.46
C ALA A 14 2.30 9.16 1.87
N PHE A 15 1.56 8.26 2.51
CA PHE A 15 1.16 6.95 1.98
C PHE A 15 -0.35 6.88 1.85
N LEU A 16 -0.84 6.69 0.63
CA LEU A 16 -2.27 6.51 0.38
C LEU A 16 -2.54 5.09 -0.13
N PHE A 17 -3.21 4.28 0.68
CA PHE A 17 -3.66 2.97 0.28
C PHE A 17 -4.98 3.11 -0.46
N VAL A 18 -5.06 2.60 -1.68
CA VAL A 18 -6.32 2.56 -2.47
C VAL A 18 -6.67 1.09 -2.64
N VAL A 19 -7.70 0.63 -1.95
CA VAL A 19 -7.98 -0.79 -1.75
C VAL A 19 -9.30 -1.16 -2.40
N ASP A 20 -9.23 -2.10 -3.33
CA ASP A 20 -10.38 -2.76 -3.91
C ASP A 20 -11.15 -3.52 -2.82
N GLN A 21 -12.43 -3.22 -2.72
CA GLN A 21 -13.38 -3.88 -1.83
C GLN A 21 -14.56 -4.46 -2.62
N SER A 22 -14.37 -4.72 -3.91
CA SER A 22 -15.37 -5.30 -4.82
C SER A 22 -15.68 -6.76 -4.50
N GLY A 23 -16.74 -7.29 -5.13
CA GLY A 23 -17.18 -8.67 -4.90
C GLY A 23 -16.13 -9.75 -5.22
N SER A 24 -15.22 -9.52 -6.18
CA SER A 24 -14.15 -10.47 -6.53
C SER A 24 -13.18 -10.69 -5.37
N MET A 25 -13.03 -9.71 -4.49
CA MET A 25 -12.17 -9.81 -3.30
C MET A 25 -12.67 -10.85 -2.28
N ALA A 26 -13.86 -11.43 -2.49
CA ALA A 26 -14.38 -12.56 -1.70
C ALA A 26 -13.72 -13.90 -2.08
N ASP A 27 -13.08 -13.99 -3.24
CA ASP A 27 -12.40 -15.19 -3.71
C ASP A 27 -11.37 -15.70 -2.71
N LYS A 28 -11.33 -17.02 -2.53
CA LYS A 28 -10.42 -17.67 -1.58
C LYS A 28 -9.06 -17.90 -2.21
N MET A 29 -8.01 -17.58 -1.45
CA MET A 29 -6.63 -17.88 -1.79
C MET A 29 -6.23 -19.28 -1.30
N SER A 30 -5.03 -19.74 -1.66
CA SER A 30 -4.45 -21.03 -1.24
C SER A 30 -4.48 -21.25 0.28
N SER A 31 -4.43 -20.16 1.05
CA SER A 31 -4.53 -20.15 2.51
C SER A 31 -5.94 -20.39 3.07
N GLY A 32 -6.99 -20.38 2.24
CA GLY A 32 -8.40 -20.47 2.65
C GLY A 32 -9.03 -19.15 3.12
N LYS A 33 -8.24 -18.08 3.27
CA LYS A 33 -8.73 -16.70 3.47
C LYS A 33 -9.16 -16.08 2.15
N SER A 34 -10.11 -15.15 2.18
CA SER A 34 -10.43 -14.34 1.02
C SER A 34 -9.31 -13.35 0.72
N LYS A 35 -9.26 -12.85 -0.52
CA LYS A 35 -8.36 -11.76 -0.90
C LYS A 35 -8.55 -10.54 0.00
N ALA A 36 -9.80 -10.15 0.29
CA ALA A 36 -10.12 -9.05 1.20
C ALA A 36 -9.58 -9.26 2.62
N GLU A 37 -9.80 -10.46 3.21
CA GLU A 37 -9.29 -10.82 4.54
C GLU A 37 -7.77 -10.68 4.60
N PHE A 38 -7.10 -11.10 3.53
CA PHE A 38 -5.67 -11.10 3.46
C PHE A 38 -5.08 -9.70 3.25
N VAL A 39 -5.64 -8.92 2.34
CA VAL A 39 -5.25 -7.52 2.12
C VAL A 39 -5.45 -6.70 3.40
N SER A 40 -6.57 -6.91 4.10
CA SER A 40 -6.81 -6.30 5.41
C SER A 40 -5.74 -6.69 6.43
N ASP A 41 -5.40 -7.98 6.55
CA ASP A 41 -4.33 -8.43 7.46
C ASP A 41 -2.96 -7.81 7.12
N ALA A 42 -2.61 -7.74 5.84
CA ALA A 42 -1.35 -7.16 5.38
C ALA A 42 -1.30 -5.64 5.59
N LEU A 43 -2.41 -4.93 5.34
CA LEU A 43 -2.52 -3.50 5.54
C LEU A 43 -2.43 -3.15 7.03
N ASN A 44 -3.19 -3.83 7.89
CA ASN A 44 -3.13 -3.61 9.35
C ASN A 44 -1.73 -3.92 9.91
N ARG A 45 -1.06 -4.98 9.42
CA ARG A 45 0.34 -5.26 9.78
C ARG A 45 1.28 -4.16 9.33
N THR A 46 1.07 -3.61 8.13
CA THR A 46 1.87 -2.50 7.61
C THR A 46 1.69 -1.24 8.44
N LEU A 47 0.46 -0.87 8.79
CA LEU A 47 0.16 0.25 9.69
C LEU A 47 0.82 0.05 11.06
N MET A 48 0.71 -1.14 11.66
CA MET A 48 1.39 -1.46 12.92
C MET A 48 2.91 -1.32 12.80
N ASN A 49 3.51 -1.78 11.69
CA ASN A 49 4.93 -1.64 11.44
C ASN A 49 5.33 -0.17 11.27
N LEU A 50 4.54 0.64 10.57
CA LEU A 50 4.78 2.07 10.40
C LEU A 50 4.73 2.81 11.75
N VAL A 51 3.70 2.55 12.56
CA VAL A 51 3.61 3.08 13.93
C VAL A 51 4.86 2.70 14.73
N THR A 52 5.20 1.41 14.77
CA THR A 52 6.35 0.89 15.53
C THR A 52 7.67 1.52 15.07
N ARG A 53 7.86 1.75 13.76
CA ARG A 53 9.06 2.41 13.21
C ARG A 53 9.17 3.86 13.67
N CYS A 54 8.04 4.54 13.79
CA CYS A 54 7.94 5.93 14.20
C CYS A 54 7.97 6.12 15.73
N THR A 55 7.76 5.05 16.51
CA THR A 55 7.85 5.08 17.98
C THR A 55 9.31 5.29 18.42
N LYS A 56 9.53 6.32 19.24
CA LYS A 56 10.76 6.60 19.99
C LYS A 56 10.43 6.70 21.48
N SER A 57 11.44 6.94 22.32
CA SER A 57 11.29 7.06 23.77
C SER A 57 10.33 8.17 24.20
N GLU A 58 10.12 9.20 23.37
CA GLU A 58 9.28 10.37 23.64
C GLU A 58 7.88 10.29 22.98
N GLY A 59 7.55 9.17 22.32
CA GLY A 59 6.29 8.96 21.60
C GLY A 59 6.47 8.68 20.12
N VAL A 60 5.38 8.71 19.37
CA VAL A 60 5.36 8.49 17.93
C VAL A 60 5.72 9.78 17.19
N ARG A 61 6.72 9.72 16.31
CA ARG A 61 7.13 10.85 15.48
C ARG A 61 6.41 10.83 14.13
N ASP A 62 5.75 11.94 13.79
CA ASP A 62 4.98 12.08 12.56
C ASP A 62 5.88 12.30 11.33
N TYR A 63 6.55 11.24 10.91
CA TYR A 63 7.29 11.19 9.64
C TYR A 63 6.38 10.92 8.45
N PHE A 64 5.21 10.35 8.70
CA PHE A 64 4.26 9.90 7.68
C PHE A 64 2.88 10.45 7.95
N GLU A 65 2.23 10.87 6.88
CA GLU A 65 0.77 10.93 6.82
C GLU A 65 0.26 9.71 6.07
N VAL A 66 -0.77 9.06 6.59
CA VAL A 66 -1.29 7.80 6.06
C VAL A 66 -2.78 7.91 5.89
N GLY A 67 -3.28 7.39 4.76
CA GLY A 67 -4.71 7.32 4.47
C GLY A 67 -5.07 6.03 3.76
N VAL A 68 -6.35 5.65 3.88
CA VAL A 68 -6.89 4.46 3.23
C VAL A 68 -8.21 4.82 2.55
N LEU A 69 -8.28 4.64 1.24
CA LEU A 69 -9.51 4.69 0.46
C LEU A 69 -9.92 3.27 0.11
N GLY A 70 -11.15 2.89 0.48
CA GLY A 70 -11.80 1.68 -0.01
C GLY A 70 -12.73 2.04 -1.16
N TYR A 71 -12.82 1.20 -2.19
CA TYR A 71 -13.78 1.40 -3.27
C TYR A 71 -14.49 0.11 -3.64
N ASN A 72 -15.80 0.22 -3.88
CA ASN A 72 -16.68 -0.91 -4.17
C ASN A 72 -17.90 -0.44 -4.97
N GLY A 73 -18.90 -1.30 -5.18
CA GLY A 73 -20.10 -0.94 -5.96
C GLY A 73 -20.92 0.26 -5.45
N ASN A 74 -20.65 0.77 -4.26
CA ASN A 74 -21.29 1.97 -3.70
C ASN A 74 -20.47 3.25 -3.89
N GLY A 75 -19.34 3.18 -4.61
CA GLY A 75 -18.41 4.29 -4.81
C GLY A 75 -17.16 4.19 -3.93
N VAL A 76 -16.52 5.33 -3.71
CA VAL A 76 -15.28 5.44 -2.91
C VAL A 76 -15.59 5.97 -1.52
N SER A 77 -15.00 5.37 -0.48
CA SER A 77 -15.12 5.82 0.91
C SER A 77 -13.79 5.77 1.65
N ASN A 78 -13.72 6.48 2.78
CA ASN A 78 -12.63 6.29 3.73
C ASN A 78 -12.68 4.85 4.26
N GLY A 79 -11.58 4.13 4.14
CA GLY A 79 -11.43 2.75 4.62
C GLY A 79 -11.18 2.66 6.13
N LEU A 80 -10.91 3.79 6.78
CA LEU A 80 -10.73 3.90 8.23
C LEU A 80 -12.06 4.27 8.90
N SER A 81 -12.14 4.00 10.21
CA SER A 81 -13.35 4.21 11.01
C SER A 81 -13.06 4.98 12.29
N GLY A 82 -14.13 5.41 12.98
CA GLY A 82 -14.02 6.17 14.23
C GLY A 82 -13.36 7.54 14.01
N ALA A 83 -12.39 7.89 14.86
CA ALA A 83 -11.70 9.18 14.80
C ALA A 83 -10.93 9.40 13.48
N LEU A 84 -10.49 8.32 12.84
CA LEU A 84 -9.78 8.34 11.56
C LEU A 84 -10.72 8.36 10.34
N GLY A 85 -12.04 8.34 10.56
CA GLY A 85 -13.04 8.30 9.48
C GLY A 85 -13.39 9.66 8.87
N TYR A 86 -13.00 10.77 9.51
CA TYR A 86 -13.44 12.12 9.14
C TYR A 86 -12.59 12.78 8.04
N GLN A 87 -11.32 12.43 7.95
CA GLN A 87 -10.38 12.89 6.92
C GLN A 87 -9.66 11.67 6.34
N VAL A 88 -9.14 11.77 5.12
CA VAL A 88 -8.48 10.62 4.48
C VAL A 88 -7.06 10.45 5.00
N LEU A 89 -6.27 11.52 5.04
CA LEU A 89 -4.87 11.50 5.47
C LEU A 89 -4.75 11.94 6.93
N HIS A 90 -4.01 11.16 7.72
CA HIS A 90 -3.75 11.43 9.12
C HIS A 90 -2.27 11.22 9.46
N PRO A 91 -1.69 12.01 10.39
CA PRO A 91 -0.35 11.74 10.90
C PRO A 91 -0.30 10.35 11.55
N ILE A 92 0.82 9.64 11.40
CA ILE A 92 0.98 8.26 11.88
C ILE A 92 0.76 8.10 13.39
N SER A 93 1.01 9.14 14.20
CA SER A 93 0.67 9.14 15.63
C SER A 93 -0.83 8.98 15.91
N ALA A 94 -1.70 9.43 15.01
CA ALA A 94 -3.15 9.25 15.15
C ALA A 94 -3.57 7.78 15.06
N PHE A 95 -2.84 6.95 14.31
CA PHE A 95 -3.11 5.52 14.20
C PHE A 95 -2.80 4.78 15.50
N GLU A 96 -1.72 5.16 16.20
CA GLU A 96 -1.37 4.55 17.48
C GLU A 96 -2.48 4.71 18.53
N GLN A 97 -3.15 5.87 18.53
CA GLN A 97 -4.17 6.22 19.50
C GLN A 97 -5.57 5.70 19.15
N ASN A 98 -5.83 5.42 17.86
CA ASN A 98 -7.18 5.18 17.35
C ASN A 98 -7.32 3.88 16.53
N PRO A 99 -6.95 2.71 17.06
CA PRO A 99 -7.37 1.45 16.46
C PRO A 99 -8.89 1.28 16.56
N SER A 100 -9.54 0.72 15.54
CA SER A 100 -10.97 0.38 15.58
C SER A 100 -11.24 -0.73 16.60
N ARG A 101 -10.31 -1.68 16.72
CA ARG A 101 -10.29 -2.71 17.76
C ARG A 101 -8.87 -3.24 17.98
N ILE A 102 -8.68 -3.92 19.10
CA ILE A 102 -7.45 -4.68 19.40
C ILE A 102 -7.80 -6.15 19.48
N GLU A 103 -7.15 -6.96 18.67
CA GLU A 103 -7.30 -8.42 18.66
C GLU A 103 -6.17 -9.10 19.46
N ASP A 104 -6.49 -10.23 20.09
CA ASP A 104 -5.49 -11.13 20.68
C ASP A 104 -5.07 -12.16 19.65
N ARG A 105 -3.84 -12.07 19.13
CA ARG A 105 -3.29 -13.00 18.14
C ARG A 105 -2.22 -13.88 18.76
N LYS A 106 -2.24 -15.18 18.47
CA LYS A 106 -1.19 -16.10 18.91
C LYS A 106 0.01 -16.04 17.96
N ARG A 107 1.21 -15.86 18.51
CA ARG A 107 2.47 -15.92 17.78
C ARG A 107 3.34 -17.03 18.38
N LYS A 108 3.82 -17.92 17.52
CA LYS A 108 4.85 -18.91 17.87
C LYS A 108 6.20 -18.20 17.86
N MET A 109 6.90 -18.25 18.99
CA MET A 109 8.24 -17.70 19.15
C MET A 109 9.17 -18.81 19.61
N ASP A 110 10.41 -18.79 19.14
CA ASP A 110 11.47 -19.65 19.65
C ASP A 110 11.75 -19.27 21.11
N ASP A 111 11.82 -20.25 21.99
CA ASP A 111 12.11 -20.06 23.41
C ASP A 111 13.60 -19.89 23.71
N GLY A 112 14.45 -19.95 22.69
CA GLY A 112 15.91 -19.84 22.82
C GLY A 112 16.57 -21.11 23.36
N ALA A 113 15.79 -22.15 23.64
CA ALA A 113 16.23 -23.49 24.06
C ALA A 113 15.85 -24.58 23.04
N GLY A 114 15.38 -24.18 21.84
CA GLY A 114 14.98 -25.08 20.77
C GLY A 114 13.53 -25.54 20.84
N GLY A 115 12.72 -24.96 21.73
CA GLY A 115 11.28 -25.13 21.82
C GLY A 115 10.50 -23.96 21.20
N ILE A 116 9.19 -24.15 21.03
CA ILE A 116 8.29 -23.12 20.49
C ILE A 116 7.29 -22.76 21.59
N VAL A 117 7.26 -21.49 21.98
CA VAL A 117 6.28 -20.94 22.92
C VAL A 117 5.22 -20.17 22.15
N GLU A 118 3.94 -20.48 22.40
CA GLU A 118 2.81 -19.67 21.94
C GLU A 118 2.62 -18.48 22.89
N THR A 119 2.85 -17.27 22.37
CA THR A 119 2.59 -16.03 23.10
C THR A 119 1.41 -15.30 22.47
N THR A 120 0.50 -14.80 23.30
CA THR A 120 -0.58 -13.91 22.84
C THR A 120 -0.03 -12.49 22.70
N ILE A 121 -0.16 -11.92 21.52
CA ILE A 121 0.22 -10.54 21.20
C ILE A 121 -1.04 -9.71 20.92
N LYS A 122 -1.02 -8.44 21.35
CA LYS A 122 -2.05 -7.46 20.99
C LYS A 122 -1.81 -6.99 19.56
N PHE A 123 -2.82 -7.12 18.71
CA PHE A 123 -2.77 -6.73 17.31
C PHE A 123 -3.85 -5.68 17.02
N PRO A 124 -3.48 -4.41 16.87
CA PRO A 124 -4.43 -3.36 16.51
C PRO A 124 -4.97 -3.54 15.09
N ILE A 125 -6.25 -3.23 14.90
CA ILE A 125 -6.94 -3.23 13.62
C ILE A 125 -7.45 -1.82 13.35
N TRP A 126 -7.29 -1.35 12.12
CA TRP A 126 -7.81 -0.07 11.61
C TRP A 126 -8.70 -0.25 10.39
N PHE A 127 -8.46 -1.29 9.60
CA PHE A 127 -9.13 -1.54 8.33
C PHE A 127 -9.78 -2.92 8.32
N ASP A 128 -11.07 -2.99 7.99
CA ASP A 128 -11.83 -4.22 7.90
C ASP A 128 -11.91 -4.77 6.46
N PRO A 129 -11.93 -6.10 6.29
CA PRO A 129 -12.12 -6.69 4.98
C PRO A 129 -13.56 -6.47 4.50
N VAL A 130 -13.70 -5.94 3.29
CA VAL A 130 -14.97 -5.77 2.59
C VAL A 130 -14.82 -6.32 1.18
N ALA A 131 -15.86 -7.01 0.70
CA ALA A 131 -15.89 -7.59 -0.65
C ALA A 131 -17.31 -7.59 -1.19
N THR A 132 -17.75 -6.47 -1.77
CA THR A 132 -19.13 -6.27 -2.26
C THR A 132 -19.18 -5.42 -3.52
N GLY A 133 -20.14 -5.70 -4.42
CA GLY A 133 -20.40 -4.83 -5.58
C GLY A 133 -19.29 -4.81 -6.63
N GLY A 134 -19.24 -3.73 -7.42
CA GLY A 134 -18.31 -3.55 -8.54
C GLY A 134 -17.00 -2.85 -8.16
N THR A 135 -16.22 -2.49 -9.18
CA THR A 135 -14.83 -2.03 -9.08
C THR A 135 -14.69 -0.66 -9.76
N PRO A 136 -15.25 0.43 -9.17
CA PRO A 136 -15.16 1.77 -9.75
C PRO A 136 -13.75 2.38 -9.58
N MET A 137 -12.79 1.84 -10.32
CA MET A 137 -11.38 2.18 -10.22
C MET A 137 -11.10 3.61 -10.69
N ARG A 138 -11.80 4.11 -11.71
CA ARG A 138 -11.62 5.49 -12.18
C ARG A 138 -12.06 6.48 -11.11
N GLU A 139 -13.18 6.21 -10.46
CA GLU A 139 -13.64 7.00 -9.31
C GLU A 139 -12.61 6.97 -8.17
N ALA A 140 -12.05 5.80 -7.85
CA ALA A 140 -11.04 5.64 -6.81
C ALA A 140 -9.75 6.43 -7.10
N LEU A 141 -9.23 6.36 -8.33
CA LEU A 141 -8.05 7.12 -8.74
C LEU A 141 -8.33 8.63 -8.79
N THR A 142 -9.54 9.03 -9.16
CA THR A 142 -9.96 10.44 -9.13
C THR A 142 -9.98 10.96 -7.70
N ARG A 143 -10.57 10.22 -6.76
CA ARG A 143 -10.58 10.61 -5.35
C ARG A 143 -9.17 10.65 -4.76
N ALA A 144 -8.32 9.70 -5.10
CA ALA A 144 -6.92 9.73 -4.70
C ALA A 144 -6.20 10.98 -5.23
N ALA A 145 -6.49 11.41 -6.46
CA ALA A 145 -5.94 12.64 -7.02
C ALA A 145 -6.35 13.87 -6.20
N GLU A 146 -7.63 13.98 -5.85
CA GLU A 146 -8.16 15.10 -5.05
C GLU A 146 -7.42 15.27 -3.72
N GLU A 147 -7.24 14.16 -2.99
CA GLU A 147 -6.54 14.16 -1.70
C GLU A 147 -5.05 14.52 -1.86
N LEU A 148 -4.39 14.01 -2.91
CA LEU A 148 -2.95 14.23 -3.10
C LEU A 148 -2.61 15.58 -3.73
N VAL A 149 -3.49 16.21 -4.50
CA VAL A 149 -3.31 17.60 -4.94
C VAL A 149 -3.25 18.50 -3.70
N ALA A 150 -4.26 18.41 -2.83
CA ALA A 150 -4.31 19.21 -1.61
C ALA A 150 -3.09 18.95 -0.71
N TRP A 151 -2.65 17.69 -0.60
CA TRP A 151 -1.48 17.34 0.18
C TRP A 151 -0.18 17.93 -0.40
N CYS A 152 0.04 17.81 -1.71
CA CYS A 152 1.26 18.32 -2.35
C CYS A 152 1.33 19.86 -2.30
N ASP A 153 0.19 20.55 -2.42
CA ASP A 153 0.12 22.00 -2.25
C ASP A 153 0.50 22.44 -0.83
N ALA A 154 0.13 21.64 0.18
CA ALA A 154 0.49 21.89 1.57
C ALA A 154 1.95 21.49 1.91
N HIS A 155 2.54 20.57 1.14
CA HIS A 155 3.87 20.00 1.38
C HIS A 155 4.77 20.06 0.13
N PRO A 156 5.02 21.25 -0.44
CA PRO A 156 5.66 21.38 -1.75
C PRO A 156 7.11 20.86 -1.77
N ASP A 157 7.82 20.88 -0.65
CA ASP A 157 9.24 20.46 -0.58
C ASP A 157 9.44 19.06 0.02
N SER A 158 8.34 18.36 0.33
CA SER A 158 8.39 17.00 0.86
C SER A 158 8.76 15.97 -0.21
N TYR A 159 9.25 14.83 0.24
CA TYR A 159 9.30 13.63 -0.60
C TYR A 159 7.88 13.31 -1.10
N PRO A 160 7.69 12.99 -2.38
CA PRO A 160 6.36 12.89 -2.96
C PRO A 160 5.56 11.69 -2.44
N PRO A 161 4.22 11.80 -2.38
CA PRO A 161 3.36 10.71 -1.93
C PRO A 161 3.55 9.42 -2.71
N THR A 162 3.34 8.29 -2.03
CA THR A 162 3.24 6.97 -2.66
C THR A 162 1.84 6.40 -2.48
N ILE A 163 1.19 6.10 -3.59
CA ILE A 163 -0.07 5.36 -3.65
C ILE A 163 0.24 3.87 -3.74
N LEU A 164 -0.34 3.09 -2.84
CA LEU A 164 -0.33 1.63 -2.88
C LEU A 164 -1.73 1.16 -3.27
N HIS A 165 -1.93 0.93 -4.57
CA HIS A 165 -3.19 0.49 -5.15
C HIS A 165 -3.24 -1.04 -5.17
N VAL A 166 -4.28 -1.62 -4.57
CA VAL A 166 -4.46 -3.08 -4.44
C VAL A 166 -5.78 -3.48 -5.06
N THR A 167 -5.75 -4.35 -6.07
CA THR A 167 -6.95 -4.80 -6.78
C THR A 167 -6.80 -6.21 -7.33
N ASP A 168 -7.91 -6.93 -7.44
CA ASP A 168 -7.99 -8.23 -8.10
C ASP A 168 -8.95 -8.24 -9.31
N GLY A 169 -9.55 -7.10 -9.61
CA GLY A 169 -10.68 -6.96 -10.52
C GLY A 169 -10.41 -5.98 -11.65
N GLU A 170 -11.17 -6.14 -12.73
CA GLU A 170 -11.21 -5.18 -13.83
C GLU A 170 -12.04 -3.95 -13.43
N SER A 171 -11.62 -2.76 -13.87
CA SER A 171 -12.45 -1.56 -13.70
C SER A 171 -13.82 -1.76 -14.34
N THR A 172 -14.87 -1.49 -13.56
CA THR A 172 -16.26 -1.53 -14.05
C THR A 172 -16.76 -0.17 -14.52
N ASP A 173 -15.95 0.88 -14.41
CA ASP A 173 -16.31 2.27 -14.74
C ASP A 173 -15.54 2.85 -15.95
N GLY A 174 -14.71 2.04 -16.62
CA GLY A 174 -14.05 2.35 -17.90
C GLY A 174 -12.52 2.19 -17.83
N ASP A 175 -11.80 2.60 -18.87
CA ASP A 175 -10.33 2.50 -18.87
C ASP A 175 -9.68 3.48 -17.86
N PRO A 176 -8.93 3.03 -16.84
CA PRO A 176 -8.28 3.90 -15.86
C PRO A 176 -6.90 4.42 -16.28
N GLU A 177 -6.32 3.96 -17.40
CA GLU A 177 -4.92 4.27 -17.76
C GLU A 177 -4.66 5.78 -17.92
N GLU A 178 -5.58 6.52 -18.54
CA GLU A 178 -5.48 7.97 -18.69
C GLU A 178 -5.46 8.69 -17.33
N LEU A 179 -6.36 8.28 -16.42
CA LEU A 179 -6.43 8.86 -15.07
C LEU A 179 -5.20 8.50 -14.24
N ALA A 180 -4.69 7.28 -14.35
CA ALA A 180 -3.42 6.91 -13.72
C ALA A 180 -2.25 7.75 -14.27
N GLY A 181 -2.28 8.11 -15.55
CA GLY A 181 -1.36 9.06 -16.16
C GLY A 181 -1.43 10.44 -15.52
N HIS A 182 -2.63 11.02 -15.39
CA HIS A 182 -2.84 12.31 -14.73
C HIS A 182 -2.47 12.29 -13.24
N LEU A 183 -2.83 11.22 -12.52
CA LEU A 183 -2.53 11.05 -11.11
C LEU A 183 -1.02 11.07 -10.83
N ARG A 184 -0.22 10.43 -11.69
CA ARG A 184 1.24 10.45 -11.59
C ARG A 184 1.86 11.81 -11.91
N GLN A 185 1.15 12.72 -12.58
CA GLN A 185 1.67 14.08 -12.84
C GLN A 185 1.53 15.01 -11.64
N ILE A 186 0.73 14.64 -10.62
CA ILE A 186 0.72 15.33 -9.33
C ILE A 186 2.11 15.18 -8.71
N ARG A 187 2.62 16.24 -8.11
CA ARG A 187 4.02 16.28 -7.69
C ARG A 187 4.28 17.24 -6.55
N THR A 188 5.35 16.94 -5.81
CA THR A 188 6.08 17.93 -5.04
C THR A 188 7.23 18.49 -5.89
N ASN A 189 8.01 19.41 -5.31
CA ASN A 189 9.26 19.90 -5.90
C ASN A 189 10.31 18.78 -6.00
N ASP A 190 10.24 17.75 -5.14
CA ASP A 190 11.16 16.62 -5.13
C ASP A 190 10.78 15.50 -6.11
N GLY A 191 9.54 15.42 -6.58
CA GLY A 191 9.18 14.43 -7.60
C GLY A 191 7.69 14.25 -7.81
N GLU A 192 7.36 13.41 -8.78
CA GLU A 192 6.00 12.99 -9.11
C GLU A 192 5.49 11.93 -8.12
N VAL A 193 4.19 11.93 -7.86
CA VAL A 193 3.51 10.90 -7.07
C VAL A 193 3.81 9.51 -7.64
N LEU A 194 4.14 8.58 -6.75
CA LEU A 194 4.43 7.19 -7.10
C LEU A 194 3.16 6.37 -7.03
N LEU A 195 2.69 5.81 -8.15
CA LEU A 195 1.57 4.87 -8.18
C LEU A 195 2.10 3.45 -8.29
N PHE A 196 1.97 2.67 -7.22
CA PHE A 196 2.34 1.27 -7.21
C PHE A 196 1.08 0.39 -7.22
N ASN A 197 1.05 -0.60 -8.11
CA ASN A 197 -0.09 -1.50 -8.26
C ASN A 197 0.25 -2.92 -7.80
N LEU A 198 -0.64 -3.51 -7.01
CA LEU A 198 -0.61 -4.91 -6.64
C LEU A 198 -1.84 -5.60 -7.24
N HIS A 199 -1.59 -6.58 -8.11
CA HIS A 199 -2.61 -7.45 -8.66
C HIS A 199 -2.76 -8.70 -7.76
N ALA A 200 -3.82 -8.73 -6.96
CA ALA A 200 -4.17 -9.82 -6.05
C ALA A 200 -4.85 -10.98 -6.78
N SER A 201 -4.11 -11.69 -7.63
CA SER A 201 -4.63 -12.84 -8.37
C SER A 201 -4.64 -14.13 -7.52
N THR A 202 -5.54 -15.06 -7.85
CA THR A 202 -5.54 -16.45 -7.35
C THR A 202 -5.02 -17.45 -8.39
N LEU A 203 -4.56 -16.97 -9.54
CA LEU A 203 -4.02 -17.82 -10.60
C LEU A 203 -2.70 -18.44 -10.13
N GLY A 204 -2.52 -19.76 -10.36
CA GLY A 204 -1.34 -20.53 -9.93
C GLY A 204 -0.04 -20.26 -10.70
N HIS A 205 0.18 -19.02 -11.12
CA HIS A 205 1.44 -18.59 -11.74
C HIS A 205 2.48 -18.23 -10.68
N ASP A 206 3.76 -18.23 -11.03
CA ASP A 206 4.78 -17.73 -10.10
C ASP A 206 4.60 -16.22 -9.82
N PRO A 207 4.89 -15.75 -8.59
CA PRO A 207 4.80 -14.33 -8.26
C PRO A 207 5.77 -13.51 -9.12
N ILE A 208 5.28 -12.42 -9.71
CA ILE A 208 6.10 -11.48 -10.48
C ILE A 208 6.28 -10.22 -9.65
N ARG A 209 7.53 -9.83 -9.40
CA ARG A 209 7.88 -8.68 -8.55
C ARG A 209 8.68 -7.67 -9.35
N PHE A 210 8.19 -6.44 -9.41
CA PHE A 210 8.86 -5.29 -10.02
C PHE A 210 9.43 -5.58 -11.43
N PRO A 211 8.60 -6.05 -12.38
CA PRO A 211 9.07 -6.32 -13.73
C PRO A 211 9.49 -5.01 -14.41
N SER A 212 10.38 -5.12 -15.40
CA SER A 212 10.79 -4.01 -16.26
C SER A 212 10.03 -3.95 -17.59
N ALA A 213 9.25 -4.98 -17.91
CA ALA A 213 8.46 -5.06 -19.14
C ALA A 213 7.14 -5.81 -18.93
N GLU A 214 6.12 -5.46 -19.72
CA GLU A 214 4.85 -6.18 -19.74
C GLU A 214 4.91 -7.52 -20.50
N SER A 215 5.98 -7.75 -21.27
CA SER A 215 6.25 -9.02 -21.94
C SER A 215 6.56 -10.10 -20.91
N GLY A 216 5.61 -10.98 -20.63
CA GLY A 216 5.70 -12.02 -19.60
C GLY A 216 4.60 -11.92 -18.54
N LEU A 217 3.78 -10.86 -18.57
CA LEU A 217 2.61 -10.76 -17.71
C LEU A 217 1.46 -11.66 -18.23
N PRO A 218 0.75 -12.36 -17.32
CA PRO A 218 -0.12 -13.49 -17.67
C PRO A 218 -1.43 -13.09 -18.35
N ASP A 219 -1.93 -11.89 -18.09
CA ASP A 219 -3.22 -11.43 -18.59
C ASP A 219 -3.21 -9.93 -18.93
N SER A 220 -4.27 -9.45 -19.58
CA SER A 220 -4.44 -8.05 -19.98
C SER A 220 -4.53 -7.09 -18.80
N PHE A 221 -5.05 -7.54 -17.65
CA PHE A 221 -5.21 -6.70 -16.46
C PHE A 221 -3.88 -6.45 -15.77
N ALA A 222 -3.04 -7.48 -15.65
CA ALA A 222 -1.67 -7.36 -15.21
C ALA A 222 -0.89 -6.36 -16.08
N LYS A 223 -1.06 -6.42 -17.41
CA LYS A 223 -0.43 -5.46 -18.34
C LYS A 223 -0.94 -4.03 -18.15
N LEU A 224 -2.25 -3.85 -17.98
CA LEU A 224 -2.86 -2.56 -17.69
C LEU A 224 -2.30 -1.96 -16.39
N LEU A 225 -2.34 -2.71 -15.29
CA LEU A 225 -1.82 -2.28 -13.98
C LEU A 225 -0.31 -2.00 -14.02
N PHE A 226 0.46 -2.77 -14.79
CA PHE A 226 1.86 -2.49 -15.03
C PHE A 226 2.07 -1.15 -15.76
N ARG A 227 1.31 -0.87 -16.82
CA ARG A 227 1.40 0.40 -17.57
C ARG A 227 1.04 1.61 -16.71
N MET A 228 0.06 1.46 -15.82
CA MET A 228 -0.31 2.48 -14.83
C MET A 228 0.79 2.74 -13.79
N SER A 229 1.60 1.72 -13.46
CA SER A 229 2.57 1.80 -12.36
C SER A 229 3.75 2.72 -12.67
N SER A 230 4.18 3.50 -11.68
CA SER A 230 5.37 4.34 -11.77
C SER A 230 6.65 3.50 -11.86
N PRO A 231 7.71 3.99 -12.55
CA PRO A 231 9.06 3.47 -12.39
C PRO A 231 9.48 3.50 -10.92
N LEU A 232 10.27 2.53 -10.48
CA LEU A 232 10.84 2.54 -9.13
C LEU A 232 11.95 3.60 -9.05
N PRO A 233 11.94 4.46 -8.03
CA PRO A 233 13.09 5.31 -7.72
C PRO A 233 14.35 4.48 -7.44
N ASP A 234 15.52 5.00 -7.80
CA ASP A 234 16.83 4.34 -7.64
C ASP A 234 17.07 3.79 -6.23
N HIS A 235 16.66 4.52 -5.19
CA HIS A 235 16.84 4.07 -3.82
C HIS A 235 15.98 2.84 -3.49
N LEU A 236 14.75 2.76 -4.04
CA LEU A 236 13.91 1.57 -3.89
C LEU A 236 14.45 0.37 -4.67
N ILE A 237 15.05 0.60 -5.85
CA ILE A 237 15.73 -0.46 -6.61
C ILE A 237 16.89 -1.04 -5.79
N ARG A 238 17.76 -0.18 -5.25
CA ARG A 238 18.89 -0.61 -4.40
C ARG A 238 18.40 -1.34 -3.15
N PHE A 239 17.33 -0.86 -2.55
CA PHE A 239 16.73 -1.50 -1.38
C PHE A 239 16.19 -2.90 -1.71
N ALA A 240 15.40 -3.03 -2.78
CA ALA A 240 14.86 -4.31 -3.20
C ALA A 240 15.98 -5.31 -3.55
N GLN A 241 17.05 -4.87 -4.20
CA GLN A 241 18.24 -5.68 -4.45
C GLN A 241 18.94 -6.12 -3.16
N GLY A 242 19.01 -5.24 -2.15
CA GLY A 242 19.55 -5.56 -0.82
C GLY A 242 18.73 -6.62 -0.06
N GLU A 243 17.41 -6.66 -0.29
CA GLU A 243 16.50 -7.68 0.24
C GLU A 243 16.50 -8.97 -0.62
N GLY A 244 17.41 -9.09 -1.60
CA GLY A 244 17.56 -10.27 -2.45
C GLY A 244 16.54 -10.35 -3.60
N VAL A 245 15.81 -9.27 -3.90
CA VAL A 245 14.90 -9.21 -5.05
C VAL A 245 15.68 -8.82 -6.30
N ALA A 246 15.59 -9.63 -7.35
CA ALA A 246 16.18 -9.30 -8.64
C ALA A 246 15.36 -8.19 -9.33
N VAL A 247 15.80 -6.95 -9.20
CA VAL A 247 15.13 -5.76 -9.77
C VAL A 247 16.04 -5.09 -10.79
N ALA A 248 15.51 -4.86 -11.99
CA ALA A 248 16.20 -4.15 -13.07
C ALA A 248 16.05 -2.62 -12.94
N PRO A 249 16.93 -1.81 -13.56
CA PRO A 249 16.83 -0.35 -13.52
C PRO A 249 15.49 0.22 -14.01
N GLU A 250 14.87 -0.43 -15.00
CA GLU A 250 13.59 -0.01 -15.60
C GLU A 250 12.37 -0.61 -14.89
N ALA A 251 12.58 -1.22 -13.73
CA ALA A 251 11.51 -1.84 -12.96
C ALA A 251 10.44 -0.83 -12.56
N ARG A 252 9.19 -1.28 -12.58
CA ARG A 252 8.04 -0.50 -12.12
C ARG A 252 7.51 -1.05 -10.81
N GLY A 253 6.81 -0.20 -10.05
CA GLY A 253 6.12 -0.56 -8.82
C GLY A 253 4.90 -1.44 -9.05
N PHE A 254 5.09 -2.60 -9.69
CA PHE A 254 4.03 -3.56 -9.99
C PHE A 254 4.37 -4.93 -9.41
N THR A 255 3.40 -5.56 -8.77
CA THR A 255 3.49 -6.94 -8.29
C THR A 255 2.26 -7.74 -8.74
N PHE A 256 2.48 -8.98 -9.17
CA PHE A 256 1.44 -9.92 -9.57
C PHE A 256 1.50 -11.20 -8.74
N ASN A 257 0.32 -11.79 -8.49
CA ASN A 257 0.12 -13.00 -7.70
C ASN A 257 0.82 -12.93 -6.34
N ALA A 258 0.50 -11.87 -5.60
CA ALA A 258 1.10 -11.64 -4.32
C ALA A 258 0.45 -12.55 -3.26
N GLU A 259 1.12 -13.65 -2.94
CA GLU A 259 0.86 -14.39 -1.70
C GLU A 259 1.21 -13.53 -0.48
N ALA A 260 1.11 -14.14 0.71
CA ALA A 260 1.10 -13.39 1.94
C ALA A 260 2.39 -12.60 2.22
N ALA A 261 3.52 -13.19 1.87
CA ALA A 261 4.82 -12.56 2.06
C ALA A 261 5.02 -11.41 1.07
N GLU A 262 4.42 -11.51 -0.11
CA GLU A 262 4.58 -10.61 -1.25
C GLU A 262 3.79 -9.32 -1.06
N ILE A 263 2.56 -9.39 -0.52
CA ILE A 263 1.81 -8.18 -0.17
C ILE A 263 2.56 -7.42 0.94
N VAL A 264 3.06 -8.14 1.95
CA VAL A 264 3.86 -7.53 3.02
C VAL A 264 5.14 -6.92 2.45
N GLN A 265 5.84 -7.61 1.55
CA GLN A 265 7.06 -7.10 0.92
C GLN A 265 6.77 -5.91 0.00
N PHE A 266 5.68 -5.93 -0.77
CA PHE A 266 5.25 -4.82 -1.60
C PHE A 266 4.95 -3.58 -0.78
N PHE A 267 4.18 -3.75 0.30
CA PHE A 267 3.93 -2.67 1.26
C PHE A 267 5.22 -2.21 1.93
N ASP A 268 6.14 -3.12 2.26
CA ASP A 268 7.40 -2.75 2.88
C ASP A 268 8.28 -1.93 1.93
N ILE A 269 8.48 -2.38 0.69
CA ILE A 269 9.24 -1.65 -0.34
C ILE A 269 8.56 -0.31 -0.66
N GLY A 270 7.24 -0.31 -0.86
CA GLY A 270 6.47 0.90 -1.15
C GLY A 270 6.43 1.91 -0.01
N THR A 271 6.70 1.49 1.23
CA THR A 271 6.73 2.37 2.40
C THR A 271 8.14 2.67 2.94
N ARG A 272 9.18 1.99 2.43
CA ARG A 272 10.56 2.14 2.90
C ARG A 272 11.39 3.22 2.22
N ALA A 273 10.80 4.03 1.33
CA ALA A 273 11.40 5.30 0.91
C ALA A 273 11.90 6.13 2.12
N ALA A 274 11.25 5.96 3.27
CA ALA A 274 11.57 6.56 4.55
C ALA A 274 12.85 6.11 5.28
N GLN A 275 13.49 4.99 4.90
CA GLN A 275 14.62 4.42 5.65
C GLN A 275 16.00 4.76 5.09
N LEU A 276 16.09 5.15 3.82
CA LEU A 276 17.38 5.11 3.13
C LEU A 276 18.21 6.39 3.23
N ARG A 277 17.77 7.40 4.01
CA ARG A 277 18.51 8.66 4.18
C ARG A 277 18.32 9.28 5.57
#